data_AF-A0A932L6H7-F1
#
_entry.id   AF-A0A932L6H7-F1
#
_cell.length_a   1.000
_cell.length_b   1.000
_cell.length_c   1.000
_cell.angle_alpha   90.00
_cell.angle_beta   90.00
_cell.angle_gamma   90.00
#
_symmetry.space_group_name_H-M   'P 1'
#
loop_
_entity.id
_entity.type
_entity.pdbx_description
1 polymer ?
#
loop_
_entity_poly.entity_id
_entity_poly.type
_entity_poly.pdbx_seq_one_letter_code
_entity_poly.pdbx_strand_id
1 'polypeptide(L)' 'MICEPGRESQASFGSWHPGACHFLIADGSVRAIRPEVASDILVRLSRVSDGVAIPPLE' A
#
# COMPACT_ATOMS: atom_id res chain seq x y z
N MET A 1 -6.50 6.40 -0.44
CA MET A 1 -5.17 6.92 -0.10
C MET A 1 -4.80 7.90 -1.20
N ILE A 2 -5.15 9.18 -1.02
CA ILE A 2 -4.67 10.27 -1.87
C ILE A 2 -3.55 10.88 -1.04
N CYS A 3 -2.31 10.65 -1.47
CA CYS A 3 -1.10 11.07 -0.76
C CYS A 3 -0.75 12.49 -1.19
N GLU A 4 -1.24 13.48 -0.44
CA GLU A 4 -0.79 14.86 -0.57
C GLU A 4 0.36 15.13 0.43
N PRO A 5 1.36 15.93 0.06
CA PRO A 5 2.43 16.33 0.97
C PRO A 5 1.82 17.12 2.16
N GLY A 6 2.03 16.62 3.38
CA GLY A 6 1.58 17.29 4.62
C GLY A 6 0.55 16.54 5.46
N ARG A 7 0.11 15.34 5.06
CA ARG A 7 -0.79 14.53 5.89
C ARG A 7 -0.01 13.71 6.92
N GLU A 8 -0.28 13.99 8.20
CA GLU A 8 0.28 13.33 9.37
C GLU A 8 0.21 11.79 9.23
N SER A 9 1.30 11.11 9.59
CA SER A 9 1.45 9.66 9.46
C SER A 9 0.45 8.94 10.37
N GLN A 10 -0.78 8.73 9.91
CA GLN A 10 -1.58 7.62 10.43
C GLN A 10 -0.72 6.37 10.30
N ALA A 11 -0.55 5.62 11.38
CA ALA A 11 0.19 4.37 11.39
C ALA A 11 -0.27 3.49 10.22
N SER A 12 0.47 3.51 9.13
CA SER A 12 0.09 2.89 7.87
C SER A 12 0.85 1.59 7.74
N PHE A 13 0.19 0.56 7.20
CA PHE A 13 0.79 -0.74 6.91
C PHE A 13 1.74 -0.71 5.70
N GLY A 14 2.20 0.47 5.31
CA GLY A 14 3.16 0.67 4.23
C GLY A 14 3.87 2.02 4.30
N SER A 15 5.01 2.11 3.60
CA SER A 15 5.81 3.32 3.42
C SER A 15 5.93 3.69 1.95
N TRP A 16 5.87 4.99 1.66
CA TRP A 16 6.03 5.51 0.31
C TRP A 16 7.44 6.05 0.09
N HIS A 17 8.03 5.70 -1.04
CA HIS A 17 9.30 6.23 -1.53
C HIS A 17 9.15 6.57 -3.02
N PRO A 18 9.95 7.50 -3.57
CA PRO A 18 9.98 7.72 -5.02
C PRO A 18 10.25 6.41 -5.76
N GLY A 19 9.29 5.98 -6.58
CA GLY A 19 9.36 4.75 -7.38
C GLY A 19 8.87 3.46 -6.71
N ALA A 20 8.49 3.46 -5.43
CA ALA A 20 7.95 2.27 -4.75
C ALA A 20 7.10 2.56 -3.51
N CYS A 21 6.07 1.76 -3.30
CA CYS A 21 5.33 1.63 -2.04
C CYS A 21 5.68 0.29 -1.39
N HIS A 22 6.26 0.30 -0.20
CA HIS A 22 6.53 -0.93 0.55
C HIS A 22 5.34 -1.28 1.42
N PHE A 23 4.88 -2.54 1.37
CA PHE A 23 3.82 -3.05 2.24
C PHE A 23 4.29 -4.30 2.99
N LEU A 24 3.95 -4.37 4.27
CA LEU A 24 4.11 -5.59 5.07
C LEU A 24 2.95 -6.55 4.75
N ILE A 25 3.29 -7.79 4.43
CA ILE A 25 2.33 -8.84 4.10
C ILE A 25 2.13 -9.76 5.31
N ALA A 26 1.00 -10.47 5.36
CA ALA A 26 0.63 -11.37 6.46
C ALA A 26 1.65 -12.52 6.69
N ASP A 27 2.45 -12.87 5.69
CA ASP A 27 3.54 -13.84 5.80
C ASP A 27 4.82 -13.26 6.46
N GLY A 28 4.80 -11.99 6.87
CA GLY A 28 5.94 -11.28 7.46
C GLY A 28 6.92 -10.71 6.44
N SER A 29 6.71 -10.93 5.14
CA SER A 29 7.54 -10.35 4.08
C SER A 29 7.15 -8.89 3.81
N VAL A 30 8.13 -8.09 3.36
CA VAL A 30 7.89 -6.73 2.84
C VAL A 30 8.02 -6.78 1.33
N ARG A 31 7.01 -6.28 0.61
CA ARG A 31 7.01 -6.23 -0.85
C ARG A 31 6.98 -4.79 -1.34
N ALA A 32 7.88 -4.48 -2.27
CA ALA A 32 7.90 -3.22 -2.99
C ALA A 32 6.93 -3.27 -4.17
N ILE A 33 5.93 -2.39 -4.15
CA ILE A 33 4.89 -2.29 -5.18
C ILE A 33 5.12 -1.00 -5.97
N ARG A 34 5.04 -1.09 -7.29
CA ARG A 34 5.19 0.07 -8.17
C ARG A 34 4.05 1.07 -7.93
N PRO A 35 4.30 2.39 -7.83
CA PRO A 35 3.25 3.36 -7.58
C PRO A 35 2.31 3.54 -8.78
N GLU A 36 2.69 3.06 -9.97
CA GLU A 36 1.86 3.06 -11.18
C GLU A 36 0.74 2.01 -11.16
N VAL A 37 0.71 1.11 -10.17
CA VAL A 37 -0.42 0.19 -10.01
C VAL A 37 -1.71 0.98 -9.77
N ALA A 38 -2.85 0.40 -10.15
CA ALA A 38 -4.14 1.04 -9.98
C ALA A 38 -4.35 1.49 -8.53
N SER A 39 -4.75 2.74 -8.34
CA SER A 39 -4.75 3.37 -7.00
C SER A 39 -5.65 2.64 -6.00
N ASP A 40 -6.70 1.95 -6.48
CA ASP A 40 -7.56 1.11 -5.67
C ASP A 40 -6.81 -0.07 -5.04
N ILE A 41 -5.80 -0.63 -5.71
CA ILE A 41 -4.93 -1.67 -5.18
C ILE A 41 -4.13 -1.13 -3.97
N LEU A 42 -3.53 0.05 -4.10
CA LEU A 42 -2.80 0.69 -3.00
C LEU A 42 -3.72 1.02 -1.81
N VAL A 43 -4.97 1.45 -2.09
CA VAL A 43 -5.97 1.68 -1.03
C VAL A 43 -6.30 0.38 -0.31
N ARG A 44 -6.56 -0.70 -1.04
CA ARG A 44 -6.88 -2.01 -0.43
C ARG A 44 -5.72 -2.55 0.39
N LEU A 45 -4.49 -2.45 -0.12
CA LEU A 45 -3.29 -2.85 0.63
C LEU A 45 -3.12 -2.08 1.95
N SER A 46 -3.56 -0.82 2.00
CA SER A 46 -3.54 -0.04 3.25
C SER A 46 -4.64 -0.41 4.24
N ARG A 47 -5.70 -1.13 3.82
CA ARG A 47 -6.87 -1.49 4.62
C ARG A 47 -6.83 -2.95 5.04
N VAL A 48 -5.85 -3.32 5.85
CA VAL A 48 -5.62 -4.72 6.27
C VAL A 48 -6.80 -5.39 7.00
N SER A 49 -7.77 -4.62 7.50
CA SER A 49 -8.93 -5.11 8.24
C SER A 49 -10.21 -5.26 7.40
N ASP A 50 -10.19 -4.94 6.09
CA ASP A 50 -11.39 -5.03 5.25
C ASP A 50 -11.72 -6.46 4.78
N GLY A 51 -10.77 -7.39 4.91
CA GLY A 51 -10.92 -8.79 4.50
C GLY A 51 -11.01 -8.99 3.00
N VAL A 52 -10.69 -7.97 2.19
CA VAL A 52 -10.80 -8.01 0.73
C VAL A 52 -9.43 -8.25 0.10
N ALA A 53 -9.29 -9.35 -0.62
CA ALA A 53 -8.09 -9.61 -1.39
C ALA A 53 -7.94 -8.62 -2.56
N ILE A 54 -6.71 -8.22 -2.85
CA ILE A 54 -6.38 -7.51 -4.08
C ILE A 54 -6.31 -8.50 -5.26
N PRO A 55 -6.61 -8.06 -6.49
CA PRO A 55 -6.32 -8.85 -7.68
C PRO A 55 -4.80 -9.09 -7.82
N PRO A 56 -4.37 -10.09 -8.63
CA PRO A 56 -2.97 -10.30 -8.94
C PRO A 56 -2.30 -9.01 -9.45
N LEU A 57 -1.10 -8.75 -8.96
CA LEU A 57 -0.26 -7.66 -9.43
C LEU A 57 0.44 -8.12 -10.72
N GLU A 58 0.09 -7.53 -11.86
CA GLU A 58 0.78 -7.70 -13.14
C GLU A 58 1.97 -6.74 -13.27
#